data_AF-A0A2V5RBE8-F1
#
_entry.id   AF-A0A2V5RBE8-F1
#
_cell.length_a   1.000
_cell.length_b   1.000
_cell.length_c   1.000
_cell.angle_alpha   90.00
_cell.angle_beta   90.00
_cell.angle_gamma   90.00
#
_symmetry.space_group_name_H-M   'P 1'
#
loop_
_entity.id
_entity.type
_entity.pdbx_description
1 polymer ?
#
loop_
_entity_poly.entity_id
_entity_poly.type
_entity_poly.pdbx_seq_one_letter_code
_entity_poly.pdbx_strand_id
1 'polypeptide(L)'
;MVTNELTFYLAAAALLILTVESCVRLLKRDSFGIAIVIYVTVFAWYFVDPFLNPEEYGYLPPFLLGQSYGQVLLFLIGFRVVMPAAARWVLSRPSTGVLAAMQRLTPERILIAAGTIWFLLFAIGIARMGGDVIGAMFPVDSRAGVTMWARGAVESSATGFLIASAAYVFNAVTASLGVLIFFQRTTFWRRIGVAMFAITLPYFFLQGARSAFLAAILPFIITYLLYGRRSLVIRLAVLTVAFVCLDQGFRFVTAFRNTGFRDLLAAKNPYELVDEPLPQVGLNMIEELCFVNAYLDSGEASPAYGARYLNELLNFIPRVIWPSKPLLGIDYAMWRGFESDEGDLGVSTT
;
A
#
# COMPACT_ATOMS: atom_id res chain seq x y z
N MET A 1 14.51 -13.29 -24.26
CA MET A 1 15.79 -12.85 -23.65
C MET A 1 15.82 -13.17 -22.16
N VAL A 2 14.81 -12.82 -21.36
CA VAL A 2 14.67 -13.27 -19.95
C VAL A 2 14.59 -14.81 -19.82
N THR A 3 13.90 -15.45 -20.76
CA THR A 3 13.67 -16.91 -20.84
C THR A 3 14.90 -17.75 -21.19
N ASN A 4 16.09 -17.15 -21.31
CA ASN A 4 17.33 -17.89 -21.57
C ASN A 4 18.19 -18.03 -20.30
N GLU A 5 17.81 -17.36 -19.22
CA GLU A 5 18.55 -17.41 -17.96
C GLU A 5 18.18 -18.65 -17.15
N LEU A 6 19.19 -19.43 -16.77
CA LEU A 6 19.00 -20.63 -15.96
C LEU A 6 18.33 -20.31 -14.61
N THR A 7 18.68 -19.16 -14.02
CA THR A 7 18.14 -18.72 -12.72
C THR A 7 16.64 -18.41 -12.79
N PHE A 8 16.14 -17.93 -13.93
CA PHE A 8 14.71 -17.74 -14.17
C PHE A 8 13.95 -19.07 -14.05
N TYR A 9 14.41 -20.11 -14.75
CA TYR A 9 13.76 -21.43 -14.69
C TYR A 9 13.86 -22.08 -13.32
N LEU A 10 15.01 -21.93 -12.64
CA LEU A 10 15.17 -22.44 -11.27
C LEU A 10 14.22 -21.74 -10.30
N ALA A 11 14.10 -20.40 -10.40
CA ALA A 11 13.16 -19.62 -9.59
C ALA A 11 11.70 -20.00 -9.89
N ALA A 12 11.34 -20.15 -11.17
CA ALA A 12 10.00 -20.57 -11.59
C ALA A 12 9.66 -21.99 -11.10
N ALA A 13 10.59 -22.94 -11.24
CA ALA A 13 10.41 -24.30 -10.77
C ALA A 13 10.27 -24.36 -9.23
N ALA A 14 11.12 -23.63 -8.50
CA ALA A 14 11.01 -23.52 -7.05
C ALA A 14 9.65 -22.93 -6.64
N LEU A 15 9.22 -21.84 -7.30
CA LEU A 15 7.93 -21.21 -7.04
C LEU A 15 6.76 -22.17 -7.27
N LEU A 16 6.78 -22.93 -8.37
CA LEU A 16 5.74 -23.90 -8.70
C LEU A 16 5.68 -25.03 -7.65
N ILE A 17 6.83 -25.62 -7.31
CA ILE A 17 6.92 -26.69 -6.29
C ILE A 17 6.39 -26.20 -4.94
N LEU A 18 6.83 -25.01 -4.49
CA LEU A 18 6.41 -24.43 -3.22
C LEU A 18 4.92 -24.07 -3.19
N THR A 19 4.38 -23.61 -4.33
CA THR A 19 2.95 -23.32 -4.47
C THR A 19 2.13 -24.60 -4.38
N VAL A 20 2.50 -25.66 -5.10
CA VAL A 20 1.83 -26.97 -5.04
C VAL A 20 1.90 -27.57 -3.64
N GLU A 21 3.07 -27.56 -3.01
CA GLU A 21 3.24 -28.02 -1.62
C GLU A 21 2.31 -27.25 -0.67
N SER A 22 2.21 -25.93 -0.84
CA SER A 22 1.36 -25.07 -0.01
C SER A 22 -0.13 -25.30 -0.23
N CYS A 23 -0.56 -25.55 -1.47
CA CYS A 23 -1.91 -25.99 -1.77
C CYS A 23 -2.25 -27.30 -1.03
N VAL A 24 -1.35 -28.29 -1.10
CA VAL A 24 -1.55 -29.59 -0.41
C VAL A 24 -1.62 -29.40 1.10
N ARG A 25 -0.77 -28.55 1.68
CA ARG A 25 -0.79 -28.20 3.11
C ARG A 25 -2.07 -27.48 3.51
N LEU A 26 -2.54 -26.54 2.69
CA LEU A 26 -3.78 -25.81 2.91
C LEU A 26 -4.99 -26.76 2.89
N LEU A 27 -5.02 -27.72 1.95
CA LEU A 27 -6.04 -28.78 1.90
C LEU A 27 -6.02 -29.66 3.15
N LYS A 28 -4.83 -29.91 3.71
CA LYS A 28 -4.63 -30.63 4.99
C LYS A 28 -4.89 -29.77 6.23
N ARG A 29 -5.35 -28.51 6.08
CA ARG A 29 -5.56 -27.53 7.16
C ARG A 29 -4.31 -27.21 7.99
N ASP A 30 -3.12 -27.37 7.41
CA ASP A 30 -1.88 -26.88 8.01
C ASP A 30 -1.85 -25.35 7.90
N SER A 31 -1.55 -24.67 9.01
CA SER A 31 -1.46 -23.20 9.08
C SER A 31 -0.39 -22.64 8.13
N PHE A 32 0.64 -23.43 7.81
CA PHE A 32 1.65 -23.03 6.84
C PHE A 32 1.11 -22.97 5.39
N GLY A 33 -0.07 -23.55 5.12
CA GLY A 33 -0.72 -23.44 3.81
C GLY A 33 -1.04 -22.00 3.39
N ILE A 34 -1.11 -21.05 4.33
CA ILE A 34 -1.32 -19.62 4.05
C ILE A 34 -0.14 -19.00 3.28
N ALA A 35 1.05 -19.63 3.31
CA ALA A 35 2.22 -19.21 2.52
C ALA A 35 1.94 -19.12 1.01
N ILE A 36 0.89 -19.80 0.52
CA ILE A 36 0.40 -19.68 -0.86
C ILE A 36 0.17 -18.23 -1.28
N VAL A 37 -0.31 -17.35 -0.39
CA VAL A 37 -0.57 -15.94 -0.71
C VAL A 37 0.72 -15.23 -1.11
N ILE A 38 1.83 -15.57 -0.46
CA ILE A 38 3.14 -14.97 -0.72
C ILE A 38 3.68 -15.50 -2.05
N TYR A 39 3.55 -16.79 -2.33
CA TYR A 39 3.97 -17.35 -3.61
C TYR A 39 3.15 -16.82 -4.78
N VAL A 40 1.84 -16.67 -4.63
CA VAL A 40 0.98 -16.03 -5.65
C VAL A 40 1.39 -14.57 -5.88
N THR A 41 1.75 -13.86 -4.82
CA THR A 41 2.25 -12.48 -4.93
C THR A 41 3.60 -12.46 -5.67
N VAL A 42 4.55 -13.32 -5.32
CA VAL A 42 5.84 -13.41 -6.03
C VAL A 42 5.62 -13.73 -7.51
N PHE A 43 4.71 -14.65 -7.83
CA PHE A 43 4.34 -14.94 -9.21
C PHE A 43 3.82 -13.70 -9.94
N ALA A 44 2.83 -13.03 -9.36
CA ALA A 44 2.19 -11.86 -9.96
C ALA A 44 3.16 -10.70 -10.22
N TRP A 45 4.10 -10.45 -9.32
CA TRP A 45 4.99 -9.28 -9.39
C TRP A 45 6.29 -9.53 -10.17
N TYR A 46 6.82 -10.76 -10.17
CA TYR A 46 8.13 -11.06 -10.77
C TYR A 46 8.07 -11.89 -12.04
N PHE A 47 6.99 -12.65 -12.27
CA PHE A 47 6.91 -13.56 -13.41
C PHE A 47 5.86 -13.16 -14.44
N VAL A 48 4.74 -12.52 -14.05
CA VAL A 48 3.66 -12.19 -14.99
C VAL A 48 4.09 -11.17 -16.04
N ASP A 49 4.71 -10.07 -15.62
CA ASP A 49 5.03 -8.98 -16.54
C ASP A 49 6.02 -9.37 -17.65
N PRO A 50 7.12 -10.12 -17.38
CA PRO A 50 7.98 -10.67 -18.43
C PRO A 50 7.27 -11.54 -19.48
N PHE A 51 6.11 -12.14 -19.15
CA PHE A 51 5.29 -12.88 -20.11
C PHE A 51 4.36 -11.96 -20.91
N LEU A 52 3.91 -10.85 -20.33
CA LEU A 52 2.99 -9.91 -20.99
C LEU A 52 3.73 -8.92 -21.89
N ASN A 53 4.87 -8.41 -21.43
CA ASN A 53 5.65 -7.35 -22.08
C ASN A 53 7.12 -7.76 -22.29
N PRO A 54 7.41 -8.83 -23.07
CA PRO A 54 8.78 -9.33 -23.21
C PRO A 54 9.75 -8.35 -23.90
N GLU A 55 9.21 -7.40 -24.67
CA GLU A 55 9.97 -6.40 -25.42
C GLU A 55 10.61 -5.34 -24.51
N GLU A 56 9.95 -5.03 -23.38
CA GLU A 56 10.46 -4.07 -22.39
C GLU A 56 11.76 -4.56 -21.75
N TYR A 57 12.02 -5.87 -21.71
CA TYR A 57 13.23 -6.42 -21.12
C TYR A 57 14.45 -6.46 -22.06
N GLY A 58 14.31 -5.98 -23.30
CA GLY A 58 15.37 -6.03 -24.31
C GLY A 58 16.56 -5.11 -24.03
N TYR A 59 16.36 -4.02 -23.28
CA TYR A 59 17.41 -3.07 -22.95
C TYR A 59 18.25 -3.49 -21.73
N LEU A 60 17.80 -4.48 -20.96
CA LEU A 60 18.46 -4.91 -19.73
C LEU A 60 19.54 -5.97 -19.99
N PRO A 61 20.76 -5.81 -19.44
CA PRO A 61 21.80 -6.83 -19.50
C PRO A 61 21.33 -8.19 -18.96
N PRO A 62 21.57 -9.31 -19.68
CA PRO A 62 21.16 -10.65 -19.22
C PRO A 62 21.74 -11.04 -17.86
N PHE A 63 22.95 -10.57 -17.54
CA PHE A 63 23.60 -10.77 -16.24
C PHE A 63 22.79 -10.18 -15.07
N LEU A 64 22.25 -8.96 -15.22
CA LEU A 64 21.44 -8.31 -14.18
C LEU A 64 20.12 -9.05 -13.98
N LEU A 65 19.49 -9.51 -15.06
CA LEU A 65 18.30 -10.36 -14.98
C LEU A 65 18.62 -11.66 -14.24
N GLY A 66 19.74 -12.31 -14.58
CA GLY A 66 20.21 -13.53 -13.94
C GLY A 66 20.40 -13.36 -12.43
N GLN A 67 21.04 -12.26 -12.00
CA GLN A 67 21.23 -11.92 -10.59
C GLN A 67 19.89 -11.64 -9.88
N SER A 68 19.01 -10.85 -10.48
CA SER A 68 17.71 -10.50 -9.90
C SER A 68 16.84 -11.74 -9.66
N TYR A 69 16.76 -12.66 -10.62
CA TYR A 69 16.06 -13.95 -10.41
C TYR A 69 16.78 -14.87 -9.40
N GLY A 70 18.11 -14.77 -9.31
CA GLY A 70 18.87 -15.42 -8.24
C GLY A 70 18.47 -14.92 -6.85
N GLN A 71 18.25 -13.61 -6.68
CA GLN A 71 17.75 -13.02 -5.44
C GLN A 71 16.31 -13.46 -5.13
N VAL A 72 15.44 -13.54 -6.14
CA VAL A 72 14.08 -14.09 -5.99
C VAL A 72 14.13 -15.56 -5.54
N LEU A 73 15.02 -16.37 -6.12
CA LEU A 73 15.22 -17.76 -5.71
C LEU A 73 15.73 -17.87 -4.26
N LEU A 74 16.71 -17.06 -3.87
CA LEU A 74 17.21 -17.00 -2.50
C LEU A 74 16.11 -16.59 -1.52
N PHE A 75 15.27 -15.62 -1.90
CA PHE A 75 14.10 -15.24 -1.11
C PHE A 75 13.14 -16.41 -0.93
N LEU A 76 12.79 -17.15 -1.99
CA LEU A 76 11.88 -18.30 -1.90
C LEU A 76 12.43 -19.40 -0.96
N ILE A 77 13.71 -19.73 -1.09
CA ILE A 77 14.37 -20.72 -0.24
C ILE A 77 14.46 -20.23 1.21
N GLY A 78 14.93 -19.00 1.41
CA GLY A 78 15.08 -18.39 2.73
C GLY A 78 13.75 -18.26 3.46
N PHE A 79 12.72 -17.77 2.77
CA PHE A 79 11.36 -17.69 3.28
C PHE A 79 10.86 -19.07 3.72
N ARG A 80 11.07 -20.11 2.90
CA ARG A 80 10.63 -21.47 3.20
C ARG A 80 11.29 -22.07 4.45
N VAL A 81 12.56 -21.77 4.68
CA VAL A 81 13.35 -22.29 5.81
C VAL A 81 13.09 -21.50 7.08
N VAL A 82 13.11 -20.18 7.01
CA VAL A 82 13.05 -19.29 8.18
C VAL A 82 11.64 -19.18 8.73
N MET A 83 10.62 -19.08 7.88
CA MET A 83 9.26 -18.78 8.33
C MET A 83 8.61 -19.88 9.19
N PRO A 84 8.74 -21.18 8.90
CA PRO A 84 8.24 -22.21 9.80
C PRO A 84 8.91 -22.18 11.18
N ALA A 85 10.19 -21.81 11.25
CA ALA A 85 10.91 -21.66 12.52
C ALA A 85 10.42 -20.42 13.28
N ALA A 86 10.32 -19.28 12.60
CA ALA A 86 9.81 -18.04 13.17
C ALA A 86 8.36 -18.18 13.65
N ALA A 87 7.48 -18.81 12.85
CA ALA A 87 6.09 -19.03 13.21
C ALA A 87 5.95 -19.91 14.46
N ARG A 88 6.70 -21.02 14.55
CA ARG A 88 6.73 -21.86 15.76
C ARG A 88 7.26 -21.09 16.96
N TRP A 89 8.28 -20.26 16.79
CA TRP A 89 8.83 -19.44 17.86
C TRP A 89 7.84 -18.36 18.35
N VAL A 90 7.09 -17.71 17.46
CA VAL A 90 6.05 -16.74 17.84
C VAL A 90 4.87 -17.44 18.52
N LEU A 91 4.39 -18.55 17.97
CA LEU A 91 3.22 -19.27 18.49
C LEU A 91 3.51 -20.05 19.79
N SER A 92 4.76 -20.39 20.06
CA SER A 92 5.16 -21.02 21.34
C SER A 92 5.21 -20.03 22.50
N ARG A 93 5.09 -18.73 22.24
CA ARG A 93 4.97 -17.74 23.32
C ARG A 93 3.54 -17.75 23.86
N PRO A 94 3.32 -17.90 25.18
CA PRO A 94 1.99 -17.81 25.76
C PRO A 94 1.38 -16.46 25.42
N SER A 95 0.16 -16.47 24.86
CA SER A 95 -0.56 -15.26 24.48
C SER A 95 -0.64 -14.32 25.68
N THR A 96 0.04 -13.18 25.60
CA THR A 96 -0.04 -12.11 26.60
C THR A 96 -1.50 -11.71 26.82
N GLY A 97 -1.90 -11.48 28.07
CA GLY A 97 -3.29 -11.21 28.48
C GLY A 97 -4.02 -10.09 27.72
N VAL A 98 -3.30 -9.26 26.95
CA VAL A 98 -3.87 -8.28 26.00
C VAL A 98 -4.75 -8.93 24.93
N LEU A 99 -4.35 -10.08 24.37
CA LEU A 99 -5.15 -10.75 23.33
C LEU A 99 -6.43 -11.34 23.93
N ALA A 100 -6.34 -11.88 25.14
CA ALA A 100 -7.48 -12.35 25.92
C ALA A 100 -8.41 -11.20 26.36
N ALA A 101 -7.86 -10.00 26.63
CA ALA A 101 -8.64 -8.80 26.91
C ALA A 101 -9.34 -8.27 25.64
N MET A 102 -8.70 -8.33 24.47
CA MET A 102 -9.30 -7.96 23.19
C MET A 102 -10.46 -8.89 22.80
N GLN A 103 -10.39 -10.18 23.12
CA GLN A 103 -11.50 -11.12 22.90
C GLN A 103 -12.76 -10.79 23.72
N ARG A 104 -12.63 -10.01 24.81
CA ARG A 104 -13.77 -9.58 25.64
C ARG A 104 -14.43 -8.28 25.15
N LEU A 105 -13.86 -7.60 24.17
CA LEU A 105 -14.43 -6.37 23.62
C LEU A 105 -15.57 -6.70 22.65
N THR A 106 -16.74 -6.10 22.88
CA THR A 106 -17.84 -6.24 21.94
C THR A 106 -17.60 -5.37 20.70
N PRO A 107 -18.05 -5.79 19.50
CA PRO A 107 -17.87 -5.01 18.27
C PRO A 107 -18.40 -3.58 18.35
N GLU A 108 -19.44 -3.35 19.17
CA GLU A 108 -20.01 -2.03 19.39
C GLU A 108 -19.05 -1.11 20.15
N ARG A 109 -18.36 -1.63 21.18
CA ARG A 109 -17.36 -0.84 21.94
C ARG A 109 -16.18 -0.45 21.07
N ILE A 110 -15.76 -1.35 20.18
CA ILE A 110 -14.69 -1.08 19.21
C ILE A 110 -15.15 0.00 18.23
N LEU A 111 -16.39 -0.06 17.73
CA LEU A 111 -16.94 0.98 16.87
C LEU A 111 -17.06 2.34 17.57
N ILE A 112 -17.47 2.38 18.84
CA ILE A 112 -17.53 3.62 19.62
C ILE A 112 -16.12 4.21 19.80
N ALA A 113 -15.14 3.40 20.16
CA ALA A 113 -13.76 3.84 20.34
C ALA A 113 -13.17 4.35 19.02
N ALA A 114 -13.26 3.54 17.95
CA ALA A 114 -12.80 3.92 16.61
C ALA A 114 -13.53 5.17 16.11
N GLY A 115 -14.84 5.26 16.34
CA GLY A 115 -15.65 6.39 15.93
C GLY A 115 -15.36 7.67 16.71
N THR A 116 -15.01 7.56 17.99
CA THR A 116 -14.55 8.69 18.79
C THR A 116 -13.22 9.22 18.29
N ILE A 117 -12.25 8.33 18.05
CA ILE A 117 -10.94 8.71 17.48
C ILE A 117 -11.14 9.33 16.10
N TRP A 118 -11.97 8.73 15.25
CA TRP A 118 -12.33 9.25 13.94
C TRP A 118 -12.90 10.67 14.04
N PHE A 119 -13.87 10.89 14.92
CA PHE A 119 -14.53 12.18 15.06
C PHE A 119 -13.56 13.26 15.55
N LEU A 120 -12.71 12.93 16.53
CA LEU A 120 -11.68 13.85 17.03
C LEU A 120 -10.70 14.23 15.93
N LEU A 121 -10.18 13.25 15.20
CA LEU A 121 -9.25 13.50 14.09
C LEU A 121 -9.92 14.29 12.97
N PHE A 122 -11.16 13.96 12.61
CA PHE A 122 -11.91 14.68 11.59
C PHE A 122 -12.15 16.15 11.98
N ALA A 123 -12.55 16.40 13.24
CA ALA A 123 -12.72 17.76 13.76
C ALA A 123 -11.40 18.54 13.78
N ILE A 124 -10.29 17.92 14.18
CA ILE A 124 -8.95 18.51 14.13
C ILE A 124 -8.58 18.83 12.67
N GLY A 125 -8.86 17.93 11.74
CA GLY A 125 -8.63 18.13 10.31
C GLY A 125 -9.38 19.34 9.75
N ILE A 126 -10.66 19.50 10.10
CA ILE A 126 -11.47 20.67 9.73
C ILE A 126 -10.90 21.96 10.34
N ALA A 127 -10.50 21.92 11.62
CA ALA A 127 -9.89 23.08 12.27
C ALA A 127 -8.58 23.51 11.58
N ARG A 128 -7.80 22.56 11.06
CA ARG A 128 -6.59 22.85 10.27
C ARG A 128 -6.90 23.47 8.90
N MET A 129 -8.06 23.20 8.34
CA MET A 129 -8.56 23.81 7.10
C MET A 129 -9.23 25.17 7.35
N GLY A 130 -9.04 25.80 8.51
CA GLY A 130 -9.67 27.08 8.84
C GLY A 130 -11.19 26.99 9.02
N GLY A 131 -11.73 25.79 9.25
CA GLY A 131 -13.17 25.57 9.36
C GLY A 131 -13.87 25.26 8.03
N ASP A 132 -13.13 25.13 6.92
CA ASP A 132 -13.71 24.71 5.64
C ASP A 132 -14.07 23.22 5.64
N VAL A 133 -15.32 22.93 5.98
CA VAL A 133 -15.88 21.57 6.00
C VAL A 133 -15.95 20.99 4.58
N ILE A 134 -16.22 21.82 3.57
CA ILE A 134 -16.39 21.36 2.18
C ILE A 134 -15.04 20.98 1.61
N GLY A 135 -14.01 21.83 1.75
CA GLY A 135 -12.64 21.52 1.36
C GLY A 135 -12.04 20.35 2.13
N ALA A 136 -12.41 20.17 3.41
CA ALA A 136 -11.99 19.03 4.21
C ALA A 136 -12.61 17.71 3.74
N MET A 137 -13.87 17.70 3.31
CA MET A 137 -14.56 16.50 2.82
C MET A 137 -14.30 16.21 1.34
N PHE A 138 -14.12 17.27 0.55
CA PHE A 138 -13.93 17.23 -0.90
C PHE A 138 -12.70 18.07 -1.27
N PRO A 139 -11.49 17.50 -1.14
CA PRO A 139 -10.27 18.17 -1.57
C PRO A 139 -10.22 18.25 -3.11
N VAL A 140 -10.93 19.22 -3.69
CA VAL A 140 -11.07 19.38 -5.14
C VAL A 140 -9.72 19.69 -5.79
N ASP A 141 -8.79 20.30 -5.07
CA ASP A 141 -7.46 20.66 -5.57
C ASP A 141 -6.44 19.51 -5.52
N SER A 142 -6.87 18.30 -5.14
CA SER A 142 -6.05 17.07 -5.17
C SER A 142 -4.68 17.26 -4.49
N ARG A 143 -3.56 16.86 -5.12
CA ARG A 143 -2.20 17.00 -4.55
C ARG A 143 -1.66 18.44 -4.59
N ALA A 144 -2.20 19.28 -5.46
CA ALA A 144 -1.82 20.70 -5.55
C ALA A 144 -2.48 21.54 -4.44
N GLY A 145 -3.55 21.01 -3.83
CA GLY A 145 -4.34 21.68 -2.80
C GLY A 145 -3.94 21.39 -1.37
N VAL A 146 -4.48 22.21 -0.46
CA VAL A 146 -4.42 21.95 0.98
C VAL A 146 -5.42 20.83 1.31
N THR A 147 -4.94 19.80 2.01
CA THR A 147 -5.79 18.71 2.53
C THR A 147 -5.69 18.66 4.05
N MET A 148 -6.68 18.07 4.74
CA MET A 148 -6.73 17.98 6.22
C MET A 148 -5.41 17.51 6.85
N TRP A 149 -4.75 16.57 6.18
CA TRP A 149 -3.52 15.93 6.63
C TRP A 149 -2.37 16.09 5.64
N ALA A 150 -2.40 17.16 4.83
CA ALA A 150 -1.28 17.55 3.99
C ALA A 150 -0.02 17.74 4.85
N ARG A 151 1.10 17.20 4.35
CA ARG A 151 2.42 17.29 4.95
C ARG A 151 3.49 17.16 3.87
N GLY A 152 4.65 17.77 4.11
CA GLY A 152 5.85 17.53 3.30
C GLY A 152 6.33 16.08 3.39
N ALA A 153 7.07 15.62 2.38
CA ALA A 153 7.70 14.31 2.37
C ALA A 153 8.73 14.16 3.51
N VAL A 154 9.39 15.26 3.86
CA VAL A 154 10.34 15.37 4.97
C VAL A 154 9.94 16.54 5.85
N GLU A 155 9.43 16.26 7.04
CA GLU A 155 9.15 17.29 8.04
C GLU A 155 10.02 17.08 9.28
N SER A 156 10.81 18.11 9.62
CA SER A 156 11.70 18.14 10.78
C SER A 156 11.02 18.70 12.04
N SER A 157 9.80 19.24 11.92
CA SER A 157 9.06 19.89 13.01
C SER A 157 8.24 18.90 13.85
N ALA A 158 8.00 19.25 15.12
CA ALA A 158 7.18 18.45 16.04
C ALA A 158 5.71 18.40 15.58
N THR A 159 5.24 19.51 15.02
CA THR A 159 3.94 19.60 14.38
C THR A 159 3.83 18.63 13.21
N GLY A 160 4.88 18.53 12.39
CA GLY A 160 4.90 17.62 11.24
C GLY A 160 4.81 16.14 11.61
N PHE A 161 5.51 15.72 12.66
CA PHE A 161 5.37 14.35 13.19
C PHE A 161 3.94 14.05 13.68
N LEU A 162 3.33 14.98 14.41
CA LEU A 162 1.95 14.83 14.90
C LEU A 162 0.96 14.75 13.74
N ILE A 163 1.15 15.58 12.70
CA ILE A 163 0.33 15.57 11.49
C ILE A 163 0.47 14.24 10.74
N ALA A 164 1.70 13.74 10.58
CA ALA A 164 1.95 12.46 9.92
C ALA A 164 1.32 11.29 10.68
N SER A 165 1.50 11.27 11.99
CA SER A 165 0.92 10.24 12.86
C SER A 165 -0.61 10.30 12.85
N ALA A 166 -1.18 11.49 12.95
CA ALA A 166 -2.63 11.68 12.87
C ALA A 166 -3.20 11.23 11.52
N ALA A 167 -2.51 11.50 10.41
CA ALA A 167 -2.90 11.02 9.08
C ALA A 167 -2.92 9.49 9.00
N TYR A 168 -1.87 8.82 9.49
CA TYR A 168 -1.82 7.35 9.48
C TYR A 168 -2.87 6.73 10.40
N VAL A 169 -3.09 7.31 11.58
CA VAL A 169 -4.15 6.88 12.50
C VAL A 169 -5.52 7.10 11.87
N PHE A 170 -5.75 8.22 11.19
CA PHE A 170 -7.00 8.50 10.49
C PHE A 170 -7.27 7.48 9.37
N ASN A 171 -6.25 7.12 8.60
CA ASN A 171 -6.35 6.06 7.58
C ASN A 171 -6.67 4.70 8.21
N ALA A 172 -5.94 4.32 9.27
CA ALA A 172 -6.12 3.06 9.96
C ALA A 172 -7.51 2.94 10.61
N VAL A 173 -8.00 4.03 11.21
CA VAL A 173 -9.35 4.09 11.78
C VAL A 173 -10.40 3.99 10.70
N THR A 174 -10.24 4.69 9.57
CA THR A 174 -11.19 4.61 8.44
C THR A 174 -11.25 3.20 7.85
N ALA A 175 -10.10 2.57 7.63
CA ALA A 175 -10.00 1.16 7.25
C ALA A 175 -10.73 0.25 8.25
N SER A 176 -10.54 0.49 9.55
CA SER A 176 -11.19 -0.27 10.62
C SER A 176 -12.71 -0.08 10.63
N LEU A 177 -13.22 1.14 10.37
CA LEU A 177 -14.65 1.40 10.23
C LEU A 177 -15.25 0.56 9.09
N GLY A 178 -14.57 0.46 7.95
CA GLY A 178 -14.95 -0.40 6.83
C GLY A 178 -15.12 -1.87 7.23
N VAL A 179 -14.16 -2.41 7.99
CA VAL A 179 -14.21 -3.79 8.51
C VAL A 179 -15.36 -3.95 9.51
N LEU A 180 -15.51 -3.02 10.45
CA LEU A 180 -16.47 -3.11 11.55
C LEU A 180 -17.92 -3.15 11.09
N ILE A 181 -18.26 -2.60 9.92
CA ILE A 181 -19.61 -2.65 9.32
C ILE A 181 -20.15 -4.09 9.26
N PHE A 182 -19.30 -5.08 8.98
CA PHE A 182 -19.70 -6.48 8.82
C PHE A 182 -19.89 -7.22 10.15
N PHE A 183 -19.23 -6.76 11.21
CA PHE A 183 -19.23 -7.40 12.53
C PHE A 183 -20.24 -6.80 13.52
N GLN A 184 -20.95 -5.72 13.15
CA GLN A 184 -21.99 -5.13 14.00
C GLN A 184 -23.21 -6.04 14.13
N ARG A 185 -23.69 -6.21 15.37
CA ARG A 185 -24.86 -7.05 15.68
C ARG A 185 -26.18 -6.35 15.37
N THR A 186 -26.28 -5.05 15.62
CA THR A 186 -27.52 -4.28 15.41
C THR A 186 -27.48 -3.45 14.12
N THR A 187 -28.65 -3.28 13.50
CA THR A 187 -28.80 -2.46 12.29
C THR A 187 -28.44 -1.00 12.54
N PHE A 188 -28.68 -0.50 13.76
CA PHE A 188 -28.34 0.86 14.16
C PHE A 188 -26.83 1.13 14.09
N TRP A 189 -26.02 0.32 14.79
CA TRP A 189 -24.56 0.46 14.77
C TRP A 189 -23.96 0.24 13.38
N ARG A 190 -24.54 -0.69 12.62
CA ARG A 190 -24.15 -0.90 11.22
C ARG A 190 -24.39 0.35 10.37
N ARG A 191 -25.55 1.02 10.50
CA ARG A 191 -25.85 2.25 9.77
C ARG A 191 -24.91 3.40 10.15
N ILE A 192 -24.56 3.52 11.43
CA ILE A 192 -23.57 4.51 11.89
C ILE A 192 -22.21 4.25 11.25
N GLY A 193 -21.70 3.02 11.30
CA GLY A 193 -20.42 2.67 10.67
C GLY A 193 -20.42 2.94 9.17
N VAL A 194 -21.51 2.62 8.46
CA VAL A 194 -21.69 2.93 7.04
C VAL A 194 -21.68 4.43 6.79
N ALA A 195 -22.39 5.23 7.61
CA ALA A 195 -22.43 6.67 7.45
C ALA A 195 -21.04 7.30 7.63
N MET A 196 -20.31 6.92 8.68
CA MET A 196 -18.97 7.43 8.95
C MET A 196 -17.96 7.05 7.85
N PHE A 197 -18.04 5.81 7.37
CA PHE A 197 -17.22 5.35 6.24
C PHE A 197 -17.57 6.11 4.96
N ALA A 198 -18.86 6.24 4.62
CA ALA A 198 -19.31 6.94 3.42
C ALA A 198 -18.95 8.43 3.42
N ILE A 199 -18.95 9.10 4.58
CA ILE A 199 -18.53 10.51 4.73
C ILE A 199 -17.05 10.70 4.43
N THR A 200 -16.20 9.70 4.71
CA THR A 200 -14.74 9.81 4.52
C THR A 200 -14.25 9.35 3.15
N LEU A 201 -15.02 8.53 2.43
CA LEU A 201 -14.62 8.05 1.11
C LEU A 201 -14.33 9.16 0.09
N PRO A 202 -15.15 10.24 -0.03
CA PRO A 202 -14.88 11.32 -0.98
C PRO A 202 -13.54 12.00 -0.73
N TYR A 203 -13.17 12.20 0.53
CA TYR A 203 -11.87 12.79 0.90
C TYR A 203 -10.72 11.96 0.34
N PHE A 204 -10.73 10.65 0.57
CA PHE A 204 -9.66 9.77 0.10
C PHE A 204 -9.62 9.63 -1.42
N PHE A 205 -10.77 9.67 -2.08
CA PHE A 205 -10.86 9.60 -3.53
C PHE A 205 -10.27 10.85 -4.20
N LEU A 206 -10.65 12.03 -3.70
CA LEU A 206 -10.26 13.31 -4.29
C LEU A 206 -8.89 13.80 -3.83
N GLN A 207 -8.27 13.18 -2.82
CA GLN A 207 -6.92 13.53 -2.37
C GLN A 207 -5.82 13.31 -3.45
N GLY A 208 -6.12 12.63 -4.57
CA GLY A 208 -5.12 12.39 -5.62
C GLY A 208 -4.15 11.24 -5.32
N ALA A 209 -4.34 10.53 -4.20
CA ALA A 209 -3.47 9.45 -3.75
C ALA A 209 -4.17 8.09 -3.81
N ARG A 210 -3.97 7.37 -4.93
CA ARG A 210 -4.54 6.02 -5.14
C ARG A 210 -4.23 5.05 -4.00
N SER A 211 -3.02 5.10 -3.46
CA SER A 211 -2.57 4.26 -2.34
C SER A 211 -3.35 4.51 -1.05
N ALA A 212 -3.68 5.77 -0.74
CA ALA A 212 -4.45 6.13 0.46
C ALA A 212 -5.90 5.66 0.36
N PHE A 213 -6.52 5.84 -0.83
CA PHE A 213 -7.87 5.34 -1.09
C PHE A 213 -7.95 3.81 -1.04
N LEU A 214 -7.00 3.12 -1.67
CA LEU A 214 -6.89 1.66 -1.59
C LEU A 214 -6.69 1.19 -0.15
N ALA A 215 -5.84 1.84 0.63
CA ALA A 215 -5.62 1.48 2.03
C ALA A 215 -6.92 1.57 2.87
N ALA A 216 -7.79 2.53 2.58
CA ALA A 216 -9.07 2.68 3.27
C ALA A 216 -10.13 1.65 2.82
N ILE A 217 -10.22 1.36 1.52
CA ILE A 217 -11.28 0.51 0.93
C ILE A 217 -10.92 -0.98 0.92
N LEU A 218 -9.65 -1.34 0.73
CA LEU A 218 -9.24 -2.72 0.56
C LEU A 218 -9.65 -3.61 1.76
N PRO A 219 -9.52 -3.18 3.03
CA PRO A 219 -10.01 -3.94 4.17
C PRO A 219 -11.52 -4.18 4.13
N PHE A 220 -12.32 -3.21 3.65
CA PHE A 220 -13.75 -3.37 3.44
C PHE A 220 -14.05 -4.42 2.35
N ILE A 221 -13.36 -4.36 1.20
CA ILE A 221 -13.54 -5.32 0.09
C ILE A 221 -13.18 -6.75 0.53
N ILE A 222 -12.03 -6.92 1.19
CA ILE A 222 -11.58 -8.22 1.69
C ILE A 222 -12.58 -8.77 2.71
N THR A 223 -13.03 -7.93 3.64
CA THR A 223 -14.03 -8.35 4.65
C THR A 223 -15.36 -8.72 4.00
N TYR A 224 -15.80 -7.99 2.98
CA TYR A 224 -16.98 -8.33 2.20
C TYR A 224 -16.84 -9.68 1.48
N LEU A 225 -15.68 -9.93 0.87
CA LEU A 225 -15.40 -11.19 0.16
C LEU A 225 -15.43 -12.38 1.12
N LEU A 226 -14.78 -12.28 2.28
CA LEU A 226 -14.65 -13.37 3.25
C LEU A 226 -15.94 -13.57 4.08
N TYR A 227 -16.51 -12.50 4.63
CA TYR A 227 -17.59 -12.54 5.62
C TYR A 227 -18.96 -12.06 5.10
N GLY A 228 -19.07 -11.75 3.81
CA GLY A 228 -20.35 -11.40 3.19
C GLY A 228 -21.42 -12.48 3.43
N ARG A 229 -22.70 -12.13 3.38
CA ARG A 229 -23.81 -13.11 3.53
C ARG A 229 -24.31 -13.69 2.21
N ARG A 230 -23.88 -13.12 1.08
CA ARG A 230 -24.30 -13.53 -0.28
C ARG A 230 -23.55 -14.77 -0.75
N SER A 231 -24.03 -15.45 -1.79
CA SER A 231 -23.30 -16.55 -2.45
C SER A 231 -21.97 -16.04 -3.03
N LEU A 232 -20.98 -16.93 -3.13
CA LEU A 232 -19.63 -16.57 -3.61
C LEU A 232 -19.68 -15.95 -5.01
N VAL A 233 -20.57 -16.43 -5.89
CA VAL A 233 -20.79 -15.89 -7.24
C VAL A 233 -21.24 -14.42 -7.20
N ILE A 234 -22.22 -14.08 -6.36
CA ILE A 234 -22.69 -12.69 -6.23
C ILE A 234 -21.58 -11.81 -5.65
N ARG A 235 -20.78 -12.32 -4.70
CA ARG A 235 -19.65 -11.57 -4.15
C ARG A 235 -18.61 -11.26 -5.22
N LEU A 236 -18.25 -12.27 -6.04
CA LEU A 236 -17.33 -12.09 -7.15
C LEU A 236 -17.89 -11.13 -8.20
N ALA A 237 -19.17 -11.23 -8.58
CA ALA A 237 -19.78 -10.31 -9.53
C ALA A 237 -19.76 -8.86 -9.03
N VAL A 238 -20.12 -8.63 -7.76
CA VAL A 238 -20.03 -7.30 -7.13
C VAL A 238 -18.59 -6.81 -7.08
N LEU A 239 -17.63 -7.71 -6.82
CA LEU A 239 -16.21 -7.37 -6.79
C LEU A 239 -15.68 -7.02 -8.19
N THR A 240 -16.11 -7.71 -9.25
CA THR A 240 -15.79 -7.37 -10.64
C THR A 240 -16.33 -5.98 -10.99
N VAL A 241 -17.58 -5.67 -10.65
CA VAL A 241 -18.15 -4.34 -10.88
C VAL A 241 -17.39 -3.28 -10.08
N ALA A 242 -17.10 -3.54 -8.81
CA ALA A 242 -16.33 -2.63 -7.97
C ALA A 242 -14.91 -2.42 -8.52
N PHE A 243 -14.27 -3.46 -9.04
CA PHE A 243 -12.95 -3.37 -9.67
C PHE A 243 -12.99 -2.48 -10.92
N VAL A 244 -13.99 -2.64 -11.80
CA VAL A 244 -14.16 -1.77 -12.97
C VAL A 244 -14.40 -0.32 -12.53
N CYS A 245 -15.26 -0.09 -11.53
CA CYS A 245 -15.48 1.26 -11.00
C CYS A 245 -14.22 1.87 -10.39
N LEU A 246 -13.40 1.08 -9.69
CA LEU A 246 -12.12 1.52 -9.13
C LEU A 246 -11.09 1.82 -10.22
N ASP A 247 -10.99 1.00 -11.26
CA ASP A 247 -10.08 1.23 -12.40
C ASP A 247 -10.42 2.55 -13.10
N GLN A 248 -11.69 2.74 -13.45
CA GLN A 248 -12.15 3.99 -14.08
C GLN A 248 -11.97 5.18 -13.14
N GLY A 249 -12.29 5.01 -11.86
CA GLY A 249 -12.06 6.04 -10.84
C GLY A 249 -10.57 6.40 -10.69
N PHE A 250 -9.66 5.44 -10.77
CA PHE A 250 -8.22 5.71 -10.67
C PHE A 250 -7.63 6.33 -11.91
N ARG A 251 -8.12 5.99 -13.12
CA ARG A 251 -7.75 6.72 -14.33
C ARG A 251 -8.12 8.19 -14.19
N PHE A 252 -9.34 8.45 -13.73
CA PHE A 252 -9.82 9.79 -13.43
C PHE A 252 -8.96 10.50 -12.38
N VAL A 253 -8.68 9.87 -11.23
CA VAL A 253 -7.82 10.46 -10.20
C VAL A 253 -6.39 10.74 -10.71
N THR A 254 -5.85 9.87 -11.57
CA THR A 254 -4.47 10.03 -12.08
C THR A 254 -4.37 11.16 -13.09
N ALA A 255 -5.39 11.36 -13.94
CA ALA A 255 -5.44 12.46 -14.90
C ALA A 255 -5.41 13.83 -14.21
N PHE A 256 -6.12 13.98 -13.08
CA PHE A 256 -6.28 15.27 -12.39
C PHE A 256 -5.48 15.37 -11.10
N ARG A 257 -4.56 14.45 -10.84
CA ARG A 257 -3.83 14.42 -9.57
C ARG A 257 -3.01 15.70 -9.32
N ASN A 258 -2.47 16.28 -10.39
CA ASN A 258 -1.55 17.43 -10.35
C ASN A 258 -2.22 18.79 -10.67
N THR A 259 -3.30 18.78 -11.44
CA THR A 259 -4.03 20.00 -11.85
C THR A 259 -5.22 20.30 -10.93
N GLY A 260 -5.74 19.29 -10.23
CA GLY A 260 -6.95 19.41 -9.43
C GLY A 260 -8.22 19.26 -10.27
N PHE A 261 -9.32 18.96 -9.60
CA PHE A 261 -10.64 18.72 -10.16
C PHE A 261 -11.43 20.02 -10.44
N ARG A 262 -10.90 21.21 -10.08
CA ARG A 262 -11.58 22.50 -10.33
C ARG A 262 -11.66 22.84 -11.81
N ASP A 263 -10.59 22.58 -12.55
CA ASP A 263 -10.54 22.84 -13.99
C ASP A 263 -11.53 21.94 -14.76
N LEU A 264 -11.77 20.72 -14.27
CA LEU A 264 -12.80 19.83 -14.78
C LEU A 264 -14.23 20.30 -14.51
N LEU A 265 -14.51 20.76 -13.28
CA LEU A 265 -15.83 21.28 -12.91
C LEU A 265 -16.18 22.56 -13.68
N ALA A 266 -15.16 23.28 -14.15
CA ALA A 266 -15.30 24.47 -14.99
C ALA A 266 -15.30 24.16 -16.50
N ALA A 267 -14.86 22.97 -16.93
CA ALA A 267 -14.74 22.61 -18.34
C ALA A 267 -16.09 22.27 -18.99
N LYS A 268 -16.31 22.78 -20.21
CA LYS A 268 -17.55 22.59 -20.97
C LYS A 268 -17.70 21.18 -21.56
N ASN A 269 -16.59 20.47 -21.79
CA ASN A 269 -16.51 19.08 -22.26
C ASN A 269 -15.43 18.30 -21.49
N PRO A 270 -15.77 17.62 -20.38
CA PRO A 270 -14.79 16.98 -19.49
C PRO A 270 -14.16 15.69 -20.02
N TYR A 271 -14.68 15.11 -21.11
CA TYR A 271 -14.22 13.82 -21.64
C TYR A 271 -12.96 13.91 -22.50
N GLU A 272 -12.69 15.04 -23.17
CA GLU A 272 -11.49 15.22 -24.02
C GLU A 272 -10.18 15.30 -23.21
N LEU A 273 -10.25 15.61 -21.92
CA LEU A 273 -9.08 15.70 -21.03
C LEU A 273 -8.64 14.36 -20.43
N VAL A 274 -9.45 13.30 -20.58
CA VAL A 274 -9.21 11.98 -19.97
C VAL A 274 -8.59 10.99 -20.97
N ASP A 275 -8.63 11.30 -22.26
CA ASP A 275 -8.29 10.37 -23.35
C ASP A 275 -6.80 10.27 -23.67
N GLU A 276 -5.91 11.01 -22.99
CA GLU A 276 -4.49 10.70 -23.09
C GLU A 276 -4.16 9.47 -22.23
N PRO A 277 -3.73 8.34 -22.82
CA PRO A 277 -3.24 7.21 -22.06
C PRO A 277 -1.95 7.65 -21.38
N LEU A 278 -2.06 8.11 -20.13
CA LEU A 278 -0.90 8.36 -19.27
C LEU A 278 -0.11 7.06 -19.21
N PRO A 279 1.16 7.04 -19.70
CA PRO A 279 1.98 5.86 -19.58
C PRO A 279 2.07 5.48 -18.09
N GLN A 280 1.99 4.18 -17.78
CA GLN A 280 2.34 3.70 -16.45
C GLN A 280 3.85 3.92 -16.27
N VAL A 281 4.23 5.10 -15.78
CA VAL A 281 5.64 5.46 -15.49
C VAL A 281 6.06 4.85 -14.15
N GLY A 282 5.94 3.53 -14.03
CA GLY A 282 6.48 2.76 -12.91
C GLY A 282 7.27 1.61 -13.48
N LEU A 283 8.51 1.42 -13.02
CA LEU A 283 9.28 0.25 -13.41
C LEU A 283 8.63 -0.99 -12.80
N ASN A 284 8.68 -2.10 -13.52
CA ASN A 284 8.24 -3.37 -13.00
C ASN A 284 9.20 -3.87 -11.92
N MET A 285 8.71 -4.71 -11.00
CA MET A 285 9.49 -5.09 -9.80
C MET A 285 10.82 -5.79 -10.13
N ILE A 286 10.87 -6.54 -11.24
CA ILE A 286 12.08 -7.17 -11.72
C ILE A 286 13.04 -6.16 -12.37
N GLU A 287 12.53 -5.13 -13.05
CA GLU A 287 13.35 -4.02 -13.58
C GLU A 287 13.93 -3.21 -12.43
N GLU A 288 13.12 -2.88 -11.41
CA GLU A 288 13.55 -2.21 -10.17
C GLU A 288 14.73 -2.97 -9.53
N LEU A 289 14.67 -4.31 -9.43
CA LEU A 289 15.80 -5.12 -8.96
C LEU A 289 17.04 -5.01 -9.85
N CYS A 290 16.87 -5.04 -11.17
CA CYS A 290 17.98 -4.90 -12.10
C CYS A 290 18.66 -3.52 -11.98
N PHE A 291 17.89 -2.44 -11.82
CA PHE A 291 18.43 -1.11 -11.57
C PHE A 291 19.16 -1.04 -10.23
N VAL A 292 18.59 -1.58 -9.15
CA VAL A 292 19.26 -1.66 -7.84
C VAL A 292 20.60 -2.40 -7.94
N ASN A 293 20.65 -3.53 -8.65
CA ASN A 293 21.90 -4.27 -8.86
C ASN A 293 22.91 -3.46 -9.68
N ALA A 294 22.46 -2.76 -10.72
CA ALA A 294 23.32 -1.88 -11.52
C ALA A 294 23.95 -0.75 -10.68
N TYR A 295 23.19 -0.11 -9.79
CA TYR A 295 23.70 0.95 -8.90
C TYR A 295 24.67 0.43 -7.84
N LEU A 296 24.47 -0.81 -7.36
CA LEU A 296 25.41 -1.45 -6.44
C LEU A 296 26.72 -1.81 -7.15
N ASP A 297 26.64 -2.32 -8.38
CA ASP A 297 27.80 -2.69 -9.18
C ASP A 297 28.60 -1.46 -9.67
N SER A 298 27.93 -0.32 -9.92
CA SER A 298 28.58 0.95 -10.27
C SER A 298 29.28 1.63 -9.10
N GLY A 299 29.01 1.18 -7.86
CA GLY A 299 29.53 1.80 -6.63
C GLY A 299 28.82 3.10 -6.25
N GLU A 300 27.78 3.51 -6.99
CA GLU A 300 26.93 4.66 -6.68
C GLU A 300 26.03 4.39 -5.45
N ALA A 301 25.84 3.10 -5.12
CA ALA A 301 25.09 2.65 -3.95
C ALA A 301 25.93 1.74 -3.04
N SER A 302 25.82 1.93 -1.72
CA SER A 302 26.34 0.98 -0.73
C SER A 302 25.26 -0.05 -0.35
N PRO A 303 25.60 -1.35 -0.21
CA PRO A 303 24.63 -2.35 0.21
C PRO A 303 24.08 -2.01 1.60
N ALA A 304 22.75 -2.08 1.72
CA ALA A 304 22.05 -1.76 2.96
C ALA A 304 22.34 -2.83 4.03
N TYR A 305 23.23 -2.53 4.97
CA TYR A 305 23.52 -3.39 6.12
C TYR A 305 23.25 -2.69 7.45
N GLY A 306 22.96 -3.50 8.48
CA GLY A 306 23.01 -3.17 9.92
C GLY A 306 22.39 -1.83 10.32
N ALA A 307 23.14 -0.75 10.15
CA ALA A 307 22.71 0.62 10.41
C ALA A 307 21.43 1.00 9.64
N ARG A 308 21.29 0.62 8.36
CA ARG A 308 20.09 0.98 7.58
C ARG A 308 18.84 0.26 8.11
N TYR A 309 18.96 -1.03 8.43
CA TYR A 309 17.89 -1.79 9.09
C TYR A 309 17.55 -1.26 10.49
N LEU A 310 18.55 -0.84 11.27
CA LEU A 310 18.32 -0.21 12.55
C LEU A 310 17.61 1.13 12.39
N ASN A 311 17.95 1.92 11.38
CA ASN A 311 17.28 3.18 11.06
C ASN A 311 15.83 2.98 10.61
N GLU A 312 15.56 1.90 9.85
CA GLU A 312 14.18 1.48 9.53
C GLU A 312 13.41 1.07 10.77
N LEU A 313 14.01 0.29 11.68
CA LEU A 313 13.39 -0.12 12.94
C LEU A 313 13.09 1.08 13.84
N LEU A 314 14.01 2.03 13.90
CA LEU A 314 13.88 3.26 14.67
C LEU A 314 13.12 4.35 13.90
N ASN A 315 12.40 3.99 12.84
CA ASN A 315 11.70 4.98 12.04
C ASN A 315 10.56 5.69 12.80
N PHE A 316 10.06 5.08 13.87
CA PHE A 316 9.06 5.71 14.75
C PHE A 316 9.61 6.91 15.54
N ILE A 317 10.94 7.04 15.69
CA ILE A 317 11.55 8.17 16.40
C ILE A 317 11.39 9.43 15.52
N PRO A 318 10.72 10.49 16.03
CA PRO A 318 10.56 11.75 15.32
C PRO A 318 11.89 12.42 15.00
N ARG A 319 11.97 13.12 13.87
CA ARG A 319 13.16 13.92 13.48
C ARG A 319 13.46 15.08 14.43
N VAL A 320 12.50 15.50 15.24
CA VAL A 320 12.74 16.46 16.33
C VAL A 320 13.68 15.90 17.39
N ILE A 321 13.54 14.62 17.71
CA ILE A 321 14.39 13.93 18.69
C ILE A 321 15.71 13.50 18.04
N TRP A 322 15.66 13.10 16.76
CA TRP A 322 16.84 12.75 15.98
C TRP A 322 16.90 13.49 14.64
N PRO A 323 17.46 14.71 14.62
CA PRO A 323 17.50 15.54 13.41
C PRO A 323 18.32 14.94 12.28
N SER A 324 19.45 14.32 12.61
CA SER A 324 20.39 13.70 11.65
C SER A 324 19.98 12.29 11.19
N LYS A 325 18.75 11.86 11.45
CA LYS A 325 18.26 10.55 11.03
C LYS A 325 18.32 10.42 9.50
N PRO A 326 18.92 9.37 8.94
CA PRO A 326 18.97 9.21 7.49
C PRO A 326 17.57 9.07 6.89
N LEU A 327 17.44 9.49 5.63
CA LEU A 327 16.18 9.49 4.91
C LEU A 327 15.97 8.13 4.24
N LEU A 328 14.82 7.51 4.50
CA LEU A 328 14.51 6.19 3.94
C LEU A 328 14.01 6.36 2.50
N GLY A 329 14.63 5.62 1.58
CA GLY A 329 14.20 5.58 0.17
C GLY A 329 14.54 6.82 -0.66
N ILE A 330 15.13 7.87 -0.07
CA ILE A 330 15.54 9.07 -0.83
C ILE A 330 16.74 8.78 -1.71
N ASP A 331 17.72 8.01 -1.22
CA ASP A 331 18.89 7.64 -2.04
C ASP A 331 18.45 6.95 -3.34
N TYR A 332 17.45 6.07 -3.26
CA TYR A 332 16.90 5.39 -4.43
C TYR A 332 16.15 6.34 -5.37
N ALA A 333 15.38 7.28 -4.81
CA ALA A 333 14.66 8.25 -5.61
C ALA A 333 15.60 9.28 -6.28
N MET A 334 16.70 9.66 -5.62
CA MET A 334 17.77 10.47 -6.20
C MET A 334 18.45 9.72 -7.36
N TRP A 335 18.75 8.43 -7.20
CA TRP A 335 19.32 7.61 -8.28
C TRP A 335 18.38 7.47 -9.48
N ARG A 336 17.05 7.49 -9.24
CA ARG A 336 16.02 7.52 -10.28
C ARG A 336 15.85 8.89 -10.95
N GLY A 337 16.63 9.90 -10.56
CA GLY A 337 16.58 11.25 -11.13
C GLY A 337 15.40 12.10 -10.64
N PHE A 338 14.79 11.76 -9.50
CA PHE A 338 13.76 12.59 -8.85
C PHE A 338 14.34 13.66 -7.93
N GLU A 339 15.57 14.10 -8.20
CA GLU A 339 16.20 15.21 -7.50
C GLU A 339 15.60 16.54 -8.01
N SER A 340 15.13 17.39 -7.10
CA SER A 340 14.66 18.73 -7.45
C SER A 340 15.85 19.65 -7.72
N ASP A 341 15.79 20.46 -8.78
CA ASP A 341 16.82 21.47 -9.11
C ASP A 341 17.02 22.49 -7.97
N GLU A 342 16.00 22.68 -7.13
CA GLU A 342 16.08 23.41 -5.87
C GLU A 342 16.50 22.41 -4.78
N GLY A 343 17.75 22.48 -4.31
CA GLY A 343 18.40 21.53 -3.40
C GLY A 343 17.82 21.36 -1.98
N ASP A 344 16.51 21.57 -1.79
CA ASP A 344 15.78 21.33 -0.55
C ASP A 344 15.09 19.95 -0.58
N LEU A 345 15.84 18.87 -0.32
CA LEU A 345 15.40 17.55 0.18
C LEU A 345 13.99 17.09 -0.27
N GLY A 346 13.64 17.36 -1.52
CA GLY A 346 12.28 17.37 -2.02
C GLY A 346 12.16 16.35 -3.12
N VAL A 347 12.17 15.08 -2.76
CA VAL A 347 11.85 14.02 -3.72
C VAL A 347 10.38 14.21 -4.12
N SER A 348 10.16 14.77 -5.31
CA SER A 348 8.84 14.77 -5.94
C SER A 348 8.53 13.36 -6.40
N THR A 349 7.85 12.59 -5.56
CA THR A 349 7.29 11.30 -6.00
C THR A 349 6.12 11.57 -6.94
N THR A 350 6.31 11.22 -8.21
CA THR A 350 5.34 11.40 -9.29
C THR A 350 4.00 10.73 -9.03
#